data_AF-A0A7Y3F1W1-F1
#
_entry.id   AF-A0A7Y3F1W1-F1
#
_cell.length_a   1.000
_cell.length_b   1.000
_cell.length_c   1.000
_cell.angle_alpha   90.00
_cell.angle_beta   90.00
_cell.angle_gamma   90.00
#
_symmetry.space_group_name_H-M   'P 1'
#
loop_
_entity.id
_entity.type
_entity.pdbx_description
1 polymer ?
#
loop_
_entity_poly.entity_id
_entity_poly.type
_entity_poly.pdbx_seq_one_letter_code
_entity_poly.pdbx_strand_id
1 'polypeptide(L)'
;RFAVQGALYFASAMRPTQQDAAGQVRAIQDQGIPVIALTSRGPEYRLQTFRELRRNGYSFVHSAIGPQGGYDGLFMPVQDGRFSRYEDGVFLTAGQHKGQMLLALLKKTGYPMPEVIIMIDDKQKNLDAVKETFSALGIPVHAWRYSGEDENVRNFDPGQANAQWNSLETPLRQIQQVLGPDNYDLTTAVLPAECQ
;
A
#
# COMPACT_ATOMS: atom_id res chain seq x y z
N ARG A 1 -7.32 11.44 11.83
CA ARG A 1 -6.32 10.35 11.62
C ARG A 1 -5.68 10.35 10.22
N PHE A 2 -6.46 10.39 9.12
CA PHE A 2 -5.93 10.24 7.75
C PHE A 2 -5.04 11.40 7.27
N ALA A 3 -5.39 12.66 7.54
CA ALA A 3 -4.58 13.79 7.07
C ALA A 3 -3.22 13.91 7.77
N VAL A 4 -3.15 13.58 9.07
CA VAL A 4 -1.88 13.50 9.84
C VAL A 4 -1.00 12.38 9.31
N GLN A 5 -1.57 11.19 9.12
CA GLN A 5 -0.84 10.05 8.58
C GLN A 5 -0.35 10.35 7.15
N GLY A 6 -1.15 11.05 6.34
CA GLY A 6 -0.78 11.55 5.02
C GLY A 6 0.39 12.54 5.08
N ALA A 7 0.32 13.52 5.98
CA ALA A 7 1.38 14.51 6.22
C ALA A 7 2.70 13.84 6.61
N LEU A 8 2.64 12.90 7.57
CA LEU A 8 3.82 12.18 8.02
C LEU A 8 4.41 11.31 6.91
N TYR A 9 3.58 10.58 6.15
CA TYR A 9 4.08 9.83 4.99
C TYR A 9 4.64 10.75 3.89
N PHE A 10 4.11 11.95 3.77
CA PHE A 10 4.66 12.94 2.84
C PHE A 10 6.01 13.47 3.32
N ALA A 11 6.15 13.81 4.59
CA ALA A 11 7.40 14.37 5.13
C ALA A 11 8.49 13.31 5.39
N SER A 12 8.12 12.06 5.66
CA SER A 12 9.05 11.00 6.05
C SER A 12 9.69 10.27 4.87
N ALA A 13 10.92 9.82 5.10
CA ALA A 13 11.61 8.84 4.28
C ALA A 13 11.24 7.43 4.76
N MET A 14 10.92 6.52 3.83
CA MET A 14 10.73 5.11 4.14
C MET A 14 12.03 4.35 3.86
N ARG A 15 12.37 3.42 4.75
CA ARG A 15 13.41 2.42 4.47
C ARG A 15 12.79 1.16 3.87
N PRO A 16 13.50 0.45 2.98
CA PRO A 16 13.13 -0.90 2.61
C PRO A 16 13.12 -1.81 3.84
N THR A 17 12.16 -2.74 3.88
CA THR A 17 12.14 -3.79 4.91
C THR A 17 13.25 -4.83 4.67
N GLN A 18 13.67 -4.97 3.41
CA GLN A 18 14.77 -5.83 2.98
C GLN A 18 15.61 -5.09 1.95
N GLN A 19 16.94 -5.11 2.11
CA GLN A 19 17.86 -4.29 1.31
C GLN A 19 17.85 -4.66 -0.18
N ASP A 20 17.75 -5.95 -0.52
CA ASP A 20 17.83 -6.46 -1.89
C ASP A 20 16.45 -6.72 -2.53
N ALA A 21 15.35 -6.40 -1.85
CA ALA A 21 14.01 -6.75 -2.32
C ALA A 21 13.64 -6.12 -3.67
N ALA A 22 14.13 -4.91 -3.99
CA ALA A 22 13.94 -4.31 -5.30
C ALA A 22 14.64 -5.13 -6.42
N GLY A 23 15.82 -5.67 -6.12
CA GLY A 23 16.55 -6.58 -7.02
C GLY A 23 15.82 -7.92 -7.19
N GLN A 24 15.24 -8.47 -6.11
CA GLN A 24 14.44 -9.69 -6.19
C GLN A 24 13.17 -9.50 -7.04
N VAL A 25 12.46 -8.38 -6.86
CA VAL A 25 11.31 -8.04 -7.71
C VAL A 25 11.72 -8.01 -9.18
N ARG A 26 12.82 -7.32 -9.52
CA ARG A 26 13.32 -7.28 -10.89
C ARG A 26 13.67 -8.67 -11.42
N ALA A 27 14.39 -9.48 -10.64
CA ALA A 27 14.77 -10.83 -11.05
C ALA A 27 13.56 -11.72 -11.37
N ILE A 28 12.45 -11.57 -10.65
CA ILE A 28 11.19 -12.27 -10.94
C ILE A 28 10.55 -11.73 -12.23
N GLN A 29 10.52 -10.41 -12.40
CA GLN A 29 9.99 -9.77 -13.61
C GLN A 29 10.77 -10.17 -14.87
N ASP A 30 12.10 -10.26 -14.77
CA ASP A 30 13.00 -10.65 -15.87
C ASP A 30 12.77 -12.12 -16.32
N GLN A 31 12.13 -12.95 -15.49
CA GLN A 31 11.67 -14.29 -15.87
C GLN A 31 10.31 -14.29 -16.57
N GLY A 32 9.74 -13.11 -16.86
CA GLY A 32 8.42 -12.97 -17.49
C GLY A 32 7.26 -13.21 -16.53
N ILE A 33 7.51 -13.26 -15.22
CA ILE A 33 6.47 -13.48 -14.22
C ILE A 33 5.81 -12.13 -13.86
N PRO A 34 4.47 -12.01 -13.97
CA PRO A 34 3.76 -10.81 -13.55
C PRO A 34 3.94 -10.53 -12.06
N VAL A 35 4.43 -9.33 -11.71
CA VAL A 35 4.55 -8.86 -10.33
C VAL A 35 3.79 -7.55 -10.18
N ILE A 36 2.89 -7.49 -9.21
CA ILE A 36 2.17 -6.26 -8.83
C ILE A 36 2.25 -6.05 -7.32
N ALA A 37 2.18 -4.79 -6.90
CA ALA A 37 2.10 -4.43 -5.49
C ALA A 37 0.63 -4.21 -5.09
N LEU A 38 0.18 -4.86 -4.02
CA LEU A 38 -1.18 -4.72 -3.49
C LEU A 38 -1.13 -4.08 -2.10
N THR A 39 -1.44 -2.78 -1.99
CA THR A 39 -1.25 -2.00 -0.76
C THR A 39 -2.57 -1.59 -0.12
N SER A 40 -2.63 -1.67 1.21
CA SER A 40 -3.76 -1.16 2.00
C SER A 40 -3.86 0.37 2.01
N ARG A 41 -2.88 1.08 1.45
CA ARG A 41 -2.97 2.53 1.28
C ARG A 41 -4.07 2.88 0.27
N GLY A 42 -4.83 3.94 0.54
CA GLY A 42 -5.79 4.50 -0.41
C GLY A 42 -5.15 5.45 -1.42
N PRO A 43 -5.92 5.89 -2.45
CA PRO A 43 -5.45 6.80 -3.48
C PRO A 43 -4.84 8.11 -2.96
N GLU A 44 -5.25 8.58 -1.79
CA GLU A 44 -4.73 9.77 -1.10
C GLU A 44 -3.23 9.66 -0.75
N TYR A 45 -2.68 8.45 -0.70
CA TYR A 45 -1.25 8.19 -0.44
C TYR A 45 -0.45 7.90 -1.70
N ARG A 46 -1.02 8.14 -2.89
CA ARG A 46 -0.40 7.82 -4.18
C ARG A 46 0.99 8.45 -4.31
N LEU A 47 1.09 9.77 -4.16
CA LEU A 47 2.34 10.50 -4.42
C LEU A 47 3.49 10.02 -3.54
N GLN A 48 3.22 9.85 -2.24
CA GLN A 48 4.16 9.36 -1.24
C GLN A 48 4.59 7.92 -1.57
N THR A 49 3.63 7.07 -1.95
CA THR A 49 3.92 5.66 -2.29
C THR A 49 4.85 5.56 -3.51
N PHE A 50 4.52 6.23 -4.62
CA PHE A 50 5.35 6.18 -5.82
C PHE A 50 6.69 6.91 -5.67
N ARG A 51 6.76 7.96 -4.84
CA ARG A 51 8.04 8.57 -4.48
C ARG A 51 8.94 7.56 -3.77
N GLU A 52 8.43 6.90 -2.73
CA GLU A 52 9.24 5.96 -1.94
C GLU A 52 9.60 4.69 -2.72
N LEU A 53 8.72 4.17 -3.58
CA LEU A 53 9.06 3.06 -4.47
C LEU A 53 10.23 3.43 -5.40
N ARG A 54 10.14 4.57 -6.09
CA ARG A 54 11.21 5.05 -6.99
C ARG A 54 12.52 5.32 -6.25
N ARG A 55 12.44 6.00 -5.10
CA ARG A 55 13.61 6.29 -4.25
C ARG A 55 14.35 5.02 -3.82
N ASN A 56 13.61 3.94 -3.60
CA ASN A 56 14.14 2.65 -3.16
C ASN A 56 14.33 1.64 -4.31
N GLY A 57 14.30 2.09 -5.57
CA GLY A 57 14.62 1.26 -6.73
C GLY A 57 13.54 0.27 -7.17
N TYR A 58 12.33 0.33 -6.59
CA TYR A 58 11.20 -0.52 -7.01
C TYR A 58 10.54 0.03 -8.27
N SER A 59 10.24 -0.86 -9.21
CA SER A 59 9.39 -0.59 -10.39
C SER A 59 8.50 -1.80 -10.64
N PHE A 60 7.19 -1.59 -10.72
CA PHE A 60 6.22 -2.63 -11.10
C PHE A 60 5.65 -2.42 -12.51
N VAL A 61 6.10 -1.37 -13.21
CA VAL A 61 5.60 -0.98 -14.54
C VAL A 61 5.82 -2.10 -15.57
N HIS A 62 6.98 -2.77 -15.51
CA HIS A 62 7.41 -3.74 -16.52
C HIS A 62 6.58 -5.03 -16.54
N SER A 63 5.91 -5.35 -15.43
CA SER A 63 5.13 -6.57 -15.24
C SER A 63 3.70 -6.29 -14.79
N ALA A 64 3.25 -5.04 -14.97
CA ALA A 64 1.89 -4.64 -14.65
C ALA A 64 0.87 -5.41 -15.51
N ILE A 65 -0.32 -5.63 -14.97
CA ILE A 65 -1.41 -6.30 -15.67
C ILE A 65 -2.42 -5.28 -16.22
N GLY A 66 -2.98 -5.53 -17.40
CA GLY A 66 -3.90 -4.61 -18.04
C GLY A 66 -3.19 -3.46 -18.77
N PRO A 67 -3.84 -2.28 -18.92
CA PRO A 67 -3.30 -1.19 -19.72
C PRO A 67 -2.00 -0.62 -19.15
N GLN A 68 -1.08 -0.22 -20.04
CA GLN A 68 0.14 0.48 -19.66
C GLN A 68 -0.20 1.77 -18.88
N GLY A 69 0.44 1.98 -17.74
CA GLY A 69 0.14 3.11 -16.85
C GLY A 69 -1.05 2.89 -15.89
N GLY A 70 -1.83 1.82 -16.09
CA GLY A 70 -3.04 1.56 -15.30
C GLY A 70 -4.25 2.37 -15.80
N TYR A 71 -5.08 2.86 -14.88
CA TYR A 71 -6.31 3.60 -15.21
C TYR A 71 -6.23 5.07 -14.76
N ASP A 72 -6.70 5.98 -15.62
CA ASP A 72 -6.62 7.44 -15.37
C ASP A 72 -7.36 7.88 -14.09
N GLY A 73 -8.49 7.22 -13.79
CA GLY A 73 -9.40 7.58 -12.72
C GLY A 73 -9.48 6.56 -11.57
N LEU A 74 -10.04 7.02 -10.46
CA LEU A 74 -10.45 6.14 -9.36
C LEU A 74 -11.59 5.23 -9.84
N PHE A 75 -11.63 4.03 -9.30
CA PHE A 75 -12.74 3.10 -9.52
C PHE A 75 -13.10 2.38 -8.23
N MET A 76 -14.34 1.91 -8.15
CA MET A 76 -14.86 1.13 -7.03
C MET A 76 -14.77 -0.36 -7.40
N PRO A 77 -13.81 -1.14 -6.85
CA PRO A 77 -13.55 -2.49 -7.35
C PRO A 77 -14.54 -3.53 -6.81
N VAL A 78 -15.06 -3.28 -5.62
CA VAL A 78 -16.06 -4.11 -4.93
C VAL A 78 -17.29 -3.23 -4.68
N GLN A 79 -18.48 -3.77 -4.90
CA GLN A 79 -19.75 -3.08 -4.64
C GLN A 79 -19.80 -2.60 -3.18
N ASP A 80 -20.27 -1.37 -2.96
CA ASP A 80 -20.32 -0.71 -1.65
C ASP A 80 -18.95 -0.61 -0.95
N GLY A 81 -17.87 -0.76 -1.72
CA GLY A 81 -16.49 -0.65 -1.27
C GLY A 81 -15.99 0.80 -1.26
N ARG A 82 -14.66 0.93 -1.27
CA ARG A 82 -13.97 2.22 -1.31
C ARG A 82 -13.31 2.47 -2.66
N PHE A 83 -13.24 3.74 -3.05
CA PHE A 83 -12.47 4.14 -4.23
C PHE A 83 -11.02 3.69 -4.12
N SER A 84 -10.54 3.12 -5.22
CA SER A 84 -9.20 2.55 -5.35
C SER A 84 -8.58 3.00 -6.65
N ARG A 85 -7.25 2.87 -6.74
CA ARG A 85 -6.49 3.26 -7.92
C ARG A 85 -5.45 2.21 -8.25
N TYR A 86 -5.41 1.80 -9.51
CA TYR A 86 -4.36 0.94 -10.04
C TYR A 86 -3.55 1.71 -11.06
N GLU A 87 -2.24 1.80 -10.84
CA GLU A 87 -1.30 2.56 -11.64
C GLU A 87 0.05 1.87 -11.59
N ASP A 88 0.74 1.76 -12.73
CA ASP A 88 2.15 1.33 -12.79
C ASP A 88 2.47 0.04 -12.01
N GLY A 89 1.53 -0.91 -12.00
CA GLY A 89 1.67 -2.18 -11.28
C GLY A 89 1.37 -2.11 -9.77
N VAL A 90 0.92 -0.98 -9.24
CA VAL A 90 0.58 -0.77 -7.83
C VAL A 90 -0.92 -0.55 -7.67
N PHE A 91 -1.57 -1.38 -6.85
CA PHE A 91 -2.98 -1.26 -6.52
C PHE A 91 -3.20 -0.70 -5.11
N LEU A 92 -3.69 0.53 -5.04
CA LEU A 92 -4.05 1.27 -3.82
C LEU A 92 -5.48 0.90 -3.42
N THR A 93 -5.63 -0.01 -2.45
CA THR A 93 -6.93 -0.64 -2.12
C THR A 93 -7.71 0.03 -1.01
N ALA A 94 -7.16 1.08 -0.38
CA ALA A 94 -7.79 1.76 0.76
C ALA A 94 -8.19 0.76 1.88
N GLY A 95 -7.34 -0.21 2.20
CA GLY A 95 -7.54 -1.15 3.31
C GLY A 95 -8.63 -2.19 3.09
N GLN A 96 -9.11 -2.36 1.86
CA GLN A 96 -10.11 -3.37 1.52
C GLN A 96 -9.52 -4.78 1.48
N HIS A 97 -10.40 -5.78 1.45
CA HIS A 97 -10.06 -7.20 1.51
C HIS A 97 -9.20 -7.64 0.31
N LYS A 98 -7.92 -7.96 0.53
CA LYS A 98 -6.91 -8.13 -0.53
C LYS A 98 -7.27 -9.17 -1.59
N GLY A 99 -7.87 -10.30 -1.21
CA GLY A 99 -8.30 -11.32 -2.17
C GLY A 99 -9.36 -10.79 -3.15
N GLN A 100 -10.46 -10.26 -2.64
CA GLN A 100 -11.52 -9.61 -3.43
C GLN A 100 -10.99 -8.47 -4.30
N MET A 101 -10.07 -7.66 -3.78
CA MET A 101 -9.45 -6.58 -4.54
C MET A 101 -8.63 -7.12 -5.72
N LEU A 102 -7.76 -8.11 -5.49
CA LEU A 102 -6.99 -8.75 -6.56
C LEU A 102 -7.91 -9.38 -7.61
N LEU A 103 -8.95 -10.09 -7.18
CA LEU A 103 -9.95 -10.67 -8.08
C LEU A 103 -10.67 -9.61 -8.92
N ALA A 104 -11.06 -8.49 -8.30
CA ALA A 104 -11.70 -7.38 -8.99
C ALA A 104 -10.74 -6.74 -10.02
N LEU A 105 -9.46 -6.62 -9.70
CA LEU A 105 -8.46 -6.10 -10.63
C LEU A 105 -8.25 -7.03 -11.82
N LEU A 106 -8.13 -8.35 -11.60
CA LEU A 106 -8.03 -9.35 -12.68
C LEU A 106 -9.23 -9.26 -13.62
N LYS A 107 -10.45 -9.23 -13.08
CA LYS A 107 -11.68 -9.05 -13.86
C LYS A 107 -11.69 -7.73 -14.62
N LYS A 108 -11.34 -6.62 -13.98
CA LYS A 108 -11.34 -5.28 -14.59
C LYS A 108 -10.35 -5.17 -15.74
N THR A 109 -9.17 -5.78 -15.59
CA THR A 109 -8.10 -5.76 -16.61
C THR A 109 -8.34 -6.76 -17.73
N GLY A 110 -9.30 -7.68 -17.59
CA GLY A 110 -9.47 -8.81 -18.51
C GLY A 110 -8.27 -9.76 -18.48
N TYR A 111 -7.43 -9.69 -17.44
CA TYR A 111 -6.26 -10.53 -17.32
C TYR A 111 -6.70 -11.98 -17.04
N PRO A 112 -6.12 -12.99 -17.72
CA PRO A 112 -6.46 -14.39 -17.48
C PRO A 112 -6.31 -14.77 -16.00
N MET A 113 -7.16 -15.69 -15.52
CA MET A 113 -6.96 -16.21 -14.18
C MET A 113 -5.59 -16.89 -14.08
N PRO A 114 -4.78 -16.55 -13.06
CA PRO A 114 -3.46 -17.13 -12.91
C PRO A 114 -3.57 -18.62 -12.53
N GLU A 115 -2.67 -19.43 -13.06
CA GLU A 115 -2.54 -20.84 -12.68
C GLU A 115 -2.06 -21.02 -11.23
N VAL A 116 -1.33 -20.03 -10.71
CA VAL A 116 -0.83 -20.00 -9.34
C VAL A 116 -0.63 -18.55 -8.89
N ILE A 117 -0.89 -18.28 -7.61
CA ILE A 117 -0.59 -17.00 -6.98
C ILE A 117 0.48 -17.20 -5.92
N ILE A 118 1.54 -16.40 -5.98
CA ILE A 118 2.51 -16.25 -4.90
C ILE A 118 2.22 -14.92 -4.21
N MET A 119 1.89 -14.96 -2.92
CA MET A 119 1.59 -13.77 -2.13
C MET A 119 2.61 -13.64 -0.99
N ILE A 120 3.22 -12.45 -0.88
CA ILE A 120 4.16 -12.12 0.20
C ILE A 120 3.60 -10.90 0.93
N ASP A 121 3.42 -11.02 2.25
CA ASP A 121 2.89 -9.95 3.12
C ASP A 121 3.38 -10.16 4.55
N ASP A 122 3.50 -9.09 5.33
CA ASP A 122 3.86 -9.18 6.75
C ASP A 122 2.68 -9.67 7.63
N LYS A 123 1.44 -9.46 7.17
CA LYS A 123 0.24 -9.74 7.97
C LYS A 123 -0.45 -11.02 7.55
N GLN A 124 -0.57 -11.95 8.50
CA GLN A 124 -1.26 -13.23 8.30
C GLN A 124 -2.67 -13.06 7.71
N LYS A 125 -3.47 -12.13 8.24
CA LYS A 125 -4.82 -11.85 7.73
C LYS A 125 -4.87 -11.46 6.24
N ASN A 126 -3.83 -10.80 5.73
CA ASN A 126 -3.77 -10.39 4.32
C ASN A 126 -3.48 -11.60 3.43
N LEU A 127 -2.64 -12.51 3.90
CA LEU A 127 -2.36 -13.78 3.24
C LEU A 127 -3.61 -14.66 3.20
N ASP A 128 -4.28 -14.81 4.34
CA ASP A 128 -5.50 -15.62 4.47
C ASP A 128 -6.61 -15.10 3.56
N ALA A 129 -6.80 -13.77 3.49
CA ALA A 129 -7.76 -13.13 2.60
C ALA A 129 -7.55 -13.51 1.11
N VAL A 130 -6.31 -13.59 0.65
CA VAL A 130 -5.99 -14.01 -0.73
C VAL A 130 -6.22 -15.51 -0.88
N LYS A 131 -5.74 -16.33 0.07
CA LYS A 131 -5.94 -17.79 0.04
C LYS A 131 -7.42 -18.16 0.00
N GLU A 132 -8.24 -17.56 0.85
CA GLU A 132 -9.68 -17.79 0.92
C GLU A 132 -10.35 -17.50 -0.43
N THR A 133 -10.07 -16.33 -1.02
CA THR A 133 -10.71 -15.90 -2.27
C THR A 133 -10.35 -16.83 -3.43
N PHE A 134 -9.08 -17.22 -3.57
CA PHE A 134 -8.59 -17.94 -4.74
C PHE A 134 -8.65 -19.47 -4.60
N SER A 135 -8.54 -20.01 -3.39
CA SER A 135 -8.77 -21.45 -3.17
C SER A 135 -10.22 -21.83 -3.48
N ALA A 136 -11.18 -20.94 -3.19
CA ALA A 136 -12.59 -21.13 -3.59
C ALA A 136 -12.79 -21.18 -5.12
N LEU A 137 -11.83 -20.65 -5.88
CA LEU A 137 -11.81 -20.67 -7.35
C LEU A 137 -10.94 -21.81 -7.92
N GLY A 138 -10.41 -22.69 -7.06
CA GLY A 138 -9.51 -23.76 -7.47
C GLY A 138 -8.11 -23.28 -7.89
N ILE A 139 -7.74 -22.04 -7.56
CA ILE A 139 -6.43 -21.45 -7.88
C ILE A 139 -5.48 -21.66 -6.69
N PRO A 140 -4.38 -22.41 -6.84
CA PRO A 140 -3.37 -22.56 -5.80
C PRO A 140 -2.76 -21.22 -5.37
N VAL A 141 -2.64 -21.03 -4.05
CA VAL A 141 -1.99 -19.85 -3.46
C VAL A 141 -0.84 -20.27 -2.55
N HIS A 142 0.38 -19.90 -2.93
CA HIS A 142 1.56 -19.95 -2.08
C HIS A 142 1.70 -18.64 -1.32
N ALA A 143 1.33 -18.65 -0.04
CA ALA A 143 1.37 -17.48 0.82
C ALA A 143 2.57 -17.55 1.77
N TRP A 144 3.44 -16.54 1.74
CA TRP A 144 4.62 -16.44 2.59
C TRP A 144 4.52 -15.21 3.49
N ARG A 145 4.54 -15.45 4.81
CA ARG A 145 4.57 -14.36 5.78
C ARG A 145 5.98 -13.83 5.92
N TYR A 146 6.15 -12.56 5.57
CA TYR A 146 7.41 -11.86 5.78
C TYR A 146 7.58 -11.52 7.26
N SER A 147 8.66 -12.01 7.89
CA SER A 147 8.92 -11.82 9.32
C SER A 147 10.05 -10.84 9.64
N GLY A 148 10.70 -10.25 8.63
CA GLY A 148 11.87 -9.39 8.82
C GLY A 148 11.59 -8.10 9.62
N GLU A 149 10.32 -7.70 9.75
CA GLU A 149 9.91 -6.54 10.55
C GLU A 149 9.30 -6.91 11.92
N ASP A 150 9.21 -8.20 12.27
CA ASP A 150 8.54 -8.66 13.50
C ASP A 150 9.15 -8.05 14.76
N GLU A 151 10.48 -7.97 14.81
CA GLU A 151 11.19 -7.38 15.95
C GLU A 151 10.94 -5.86 16.04
N ASN A 152 10.96 -5.15 14.91
CA ASN A 152 10.65 -3.72 14.88
C ASN A 152 9.20 -3.44 15.31
N VAL A 153 8.26 -4.30 14.91
CA VAL A 153 6.86 -4.22 15.33
C VAL A 153 6.72 -4.52 16.83
N ARG A 154 7.43 -5.53 17.35
CA ARG A 154 7.41 -5.89 18.78
C ARG A 154 8.01 -4.78 19.65
N ASN A 155 9.07 -4.14 19.18
CA ASN A 155 9.78 -3.09 19.89
C ASN A 155 9.15 -1.69 19.70
N PHE A 156 8.02 -1.59 18.99
CA PHE A 156 7.32 -0.33 18.79
C PHE A 156 6.81 0.20 20.13
N ASP A 157 7.30 1.38 20.53
CA ASP A 157 6.84 2.10 21.72
C ASP A 157 5.81 3.18 21.32
N PRO A 158 4.51 2.96 21.60
CA PRO A 158 3.48 3.95 21.28
C PRO A 158 3.61 5.23 22.10
N GLY A 159 4.16 5.17 23.32
CA GLY A 159 4.38 6.32 24.18
C GLY A 159 5.48 7.22 23.63
N GLN A 160 6.61 6.63 23.24
CA GLN A 160 7.69 7.35 22.57
C GLN A 160 7.22 7.95 21.24
N ALA A 161 6.50 7.18 20.42
CA ALA A 161 5.96 7.66 19.15
C ALA A 161 5.00 8.84 19.34
N ASN A 162 4.14 8.81 20.38
CA ASN A 162 3.24 9.91 20.71
C ASN A 162 4.01 11.15 21.20
N ALA A 163 5.04 10.99 22.03
CA ALA A 163 5.88 12.10 22.48
C ALA A 163 6.62 12.77 21.31
N GLN A 164 7.13 11.97 20.36
CA GLN A 164 7.74 12.46 19.12
C GLN A 164 6.73 13.17 18.22
N TRP A 165 5.50 12.67 18.11
CA TRP A 165 4.43 13.38 17.39
C TRP A 165 4.15 14.75 18.00
N ASN A 166 3.97 14.82 19.32
CA ASN A 166 3.66 16.07 20.01
C ASN A 166 4.75 17.13 19.82
N SER A 167 6.02 16.74 19.72
CA SER A 167 7.12 17.67 19.45
C SER A 167 7.17 18.15 17.99
N LEU A 168 6.66 17.36 17.04
CA LEU A 168 6.62 17.70 15.61
C LEU A 168 5.35 18.45 15.18
N GLU A 169 4.25 18.32 15.93
CA GLU A 169 2.96 18.88 15.52
C GLU A 169 3.02 20.40 15.30
N THR A 170 3.60 21.14 16.24
CA THR A 170 3.68 22.62 16.15
C THR A 170 4.48 23.07 14.94
N PRO A 171 5.72 22.58 14.71
CA PRO A 171 6.46 22.85 13.47
C PRO A 171 5.69 22.49 12.19
N LEU A 172 5.01 21.35 12.15
CA LEU A 172 4.24 20.95 10.96
C LEU A 172 3.07 21.90 10.68
N ARG A 173 2.39 22.39 11.72
CA ARG A 173 1.35 23.43 11.57
C ARG A 173 1.92 24.74 11.04
N GLN A 174 3.11 25.13 11.48
CA GLN A 174 3.80 26.32 10.96
C GLN A 174 4.13 26.15 9.47
N ILE A 175 4.64 24.99 9.05
CA ILE A 175 4.93 24.73 7.63
C ILE A 175 3.63 24.77 6.81
N GLN A 176 2.51 24.19 7.30
CA GLN A 176 1.21 24.29 6.64
C GLN A 176 0.74 25.74 6.49
N GLN A 177 0.92 26.58 7.51
CA GLN A 177 0.57 28.00 7.44
C GLN A 177 1.36 28.75 6.37
N VAL A 178 2.64 28.39 6.18
CA VAL A 178 3.53 29.06 5.21
C VAL A 178 3.32 28.53 3.79
N LEU A 179 3.11 27.23 3.62
CA LEU A 179 3.08 26.57 2.32
C LEU A 179 1.67 26.23 1.81
N GLY A 180 0.65 26.38 2.64
CA GLY A 180 -0.73 26.00 2.33
C GLY A 180 -1.05 24.51 2.56
N PRO A 181 -2.34 24.14 2.55
CA PRO A 181 -2.81 22.80 2.87
C PRO A 181 -2.72 21.79 1.72
N ASP A 182 -2.26 22.21 0.53
CA ASP A 182 -2.36 21.42 -0.71
C ASP A 182 -1.62 20.07 -0.66
N ASN A 183 -0.58 19.97 0.18
CA ASN A 183 0.20 18.74 0.35
C ASN A 183 -0.22 17.93 1.59
N TYR A 184 -0.79 18.59 2.60
CA TYR A 184 -1.35 17.99 3.81
C TYR A 184 -2.18 19.00 4.60
N ASP A 185 -3.26 18.53 5.23
CA ASP A 185 -4.16 19.39 6.01
C ASP A 185 -4.39 18.88 7.44
N LEU A 186 -3.64 19.43 8.39
CA LEU A 186 -3.75 19.15 9.81
C LEU A 186 -4.97 19.81 10.49
N THR A 187 -5.84 20.51 9.78
CA THR A 187 -7.08 21.03 10.36
C THR A 187 -8.15 19.94 10.47
N THR A 188 -8.11 18.94 9.59
CA THR A 188 -8.97 17.74 9.63
C THR A 188 -8.45 16.66 10.59
N ALA A 189 -7.33 16.94 11.26
CA ALA A 189 -6.66 16.06 12.22
C ALA A 189 -7.33 16.06 13.60
N VAL A 190 -8.63 15.80 13.69
CA VAL A 190 -9.31 15.74 14.99
C VAL A 190 -9.07 14.38 15.64
N LEU A 191 -8.85 14.37 16.97
CA LEU A 191 -8.96 13.16 17.80
C LEU A 191 -10.38 12.62 17.64
N PRO A 192 -10.57 11.35 17.24
CA PRO A 192 -11.91 10.78 17.17
C PRO A 192 -12.56 10.80 18.56
N ALA A 193 -13.89 10.95 18.60
CA ALA A 193 -14.65 11.10 19.84
C ALA A 193 -14.46 9.94 20.81
N GLU A 194 -14.13 8.75 20.31
CA GLU A 194 -13.75 7.57 21.10
C GLU A 194 -12.39 7.67 21.84
N CYS A 195 -11.67 8.78 21.70
CA CYS A 195 -10.40 9.05 22.37
C CYS A 195 -10.39 10.38 23.16
N GLN A 196 -11.57 10.98 23.37
CA GLN A 196 -11.79 12.09 24.32
C GLN A 196 -12.34 11.54 25.64
#